data_AF-W1WX92-F1
#
_entry.id   AF-W1WX92-F1
#
_cell.length_a   1.000
_cell.length_b   1.000
_cell.length_c   1.000
_cell.angle_alpha   90.00
_cell.angle_beta   90.00
_cell.angle_gamma   90.00
#
_symmetry.space_group_name_H-M   'P 1'
#
loop_
_entity.id
_entity.type
_entity.pdbx_description
1 polymer ?
#
loop_
_entity_poly.entity_id
_entity_poly.type
_entity_poly.pdbx_seq_one_letter_code
_entity_poly.pdbx_strand_id
1 'polypeptide(L)' 'MPLLILPSSIAIGDIIAYANEKAATREGRKDRYTFAGAGYFKRMKALGLYTLDIKDIEDRVKKVNLDNIFDEKLC' A
#
# COMPACT_ATOMS: atom_id res chain seq x y z
N MET A 1 13.79 -12.58 -12.20
CA MET A 1 13.77 -11.24 -11.57
C MET A 1 13.71 -11.38 -10.05
N PRO A 2 14.37 -10.50 -9.28
CA PRO A 2 14.18 -10.44 -7.83
C PRO A 2 12.72 -10.11 -7.49
N LEU A 3 12.27 -10.45 -6.28
CA LEU A 3 10.93 -10.10 -5.81
C LEU A 3 10.79 -8.58 -5.70
N LEU A 4 9.66 -8.05 -6.18
CA LEU A 4 9.33 -6.64 -6.08
C LEU A 4 9.00 -6.28 -4.63
N ILE A 5 9.63 -5.21 -4.12
CA ILE A 5 9.33 -4.65 -2.81
C ILE A 5 8.44 -3.42 -2.99
N LEU A 6 7.26 -3.44 -2.39
CA LEU A 6 6.34 -2.30 -2.37
C LEU A 6 6.60 -1.46 -1.11
N PRO A 7 7.14 -0.23 -1.22
CA PRO A 7 7.52 0.56 -0.06
C PRO A 7 6.29 1.11 0.67
N SER A 8 6.37 1.27 1.99
CA SER A 8 5.28 1.85 2.80
C SER A 8 4.99 3.34 2.52
N SER A 9 5.77 3.98 1.64
CA SER A 9 5.51 5.34 1.15
C SER A 9 4.33 5.41 0.17
N ILE A 10 3.86 4.27 -0.36
CA ILE A 10 2.66 4.15 -1.20
C ILE A 10 1.56 3.37 -0.48
N ALA A 11 0.30 3.65 -0.83
CA ALA A 11 -0.86 3.09 -0.13
C ALA A 11 -0.94 1.55 -0.17
N ILE A 12 -0.47 0.92 -1.26
CA ILE A 12 -0.45 -0.54 -1.39
C ILE A 12 0.69 -1.16 -0.57
N GLY A 13 1.86 -0.53 -0.54
CA GLY A 13 2.97 -1.01 0.29
C GLY A 13 2.67 -0.87 1.79
N ASP A 14 2.03 0.24 2.20
CA ASP A 14 1.65 0.45 3.60
C ASP A 14 0.57 -0.55 4.06
N ILE A 15 -0.46 -0.84 3.25
CA ILE A 15 -1.50 -1.79 3.67
C ILE A 15 -0.94 -3.20 3.85
N ILE A 16 -0.01 -3.63 2.98
CA ILE A 16 0.63 -4.93 3.07
C ILE A 16 1.51 -5.01 4.32
N ALA A 17 2.35 -4.00 4.55
CA ALA A 17 3.20 -3.94 5.74
C ALA A 17 2.36 -3.92 7.02
N TYR A 18 1.33 -3.08 7.07
CA TYR A 18 0.44 -2.95 8.22
C TYR A 18 -0.35 -4.23 8.50
N ALA A 19 -0.92 -4.86 7.47
CA ALA A 19 -1.65 -6.12 7.62
C ALA A 19 -0.73 -7.24 8.12
N ASN A 20 0.49 -7.34 7.57
CA ASN A 20 1.48 -8.33 8.00
C ASN A 20 1.90 -8.12 9.46
N GLU A 21 2.15 -6.87 9.86
CA GLU A 21 2.49 -6.52 11.25
C GLU A 21 1.37 -6.95 12.22
N LYS A 22 0.11 -6.63 11.90
CA LYS A 22 -1.01 -6.96 12.77
C LYS A 22 -1.36 -8.44 12.79
N ALA A 23 -1.20 -9.14 11.67
CA ALA A 23 -1.41 -10.58 11.55
C ALA A 23 -0.44 -11.40 12.43
N ALA A 24 0.65 -10.82 12.93
CA ALA A 24 1.53 -11.46 13.91
C ALA A 24 0.84 -11.74 15.25
N THR A 25 -0.29 -11.08 15.54
CA THR A 25 -1.07 -11.27 16.78
C THR A 25 -2.35 -12.07 16.54
N ARG A 26 -2.88 -12.73 17.57
CA ARG A 26 -4.15 -13.47 17.47
C ARG A 26 -5.32 -12.52 17.20
N GLU A 27 -5.28 -11.36 17.80
CA GLU A 27 -6.29 -10.29 17.71
C GLU A 27 -6.28 -9.68 16.32
N GLY A 28 -5.10 -9.28 15.82
CA GLY A 28 -4.98 -8.65 14.50
C GLY A 28 -5.30 -9.58 13.33
N ARG A 29 -5.29 -10.91 13.52
CA ARG A 29 -5.81 -11.87 12.54
C ARG A 29 -7.33 -11.89 12.41
N LYS A 30 -8.07 -11.32 13.37
CA LYS A 30 -9.53 -11.22 13.33
C LYS A 30 -10.00 -9.99 12.55
N ASP A 31 -9.12 -9.01 12.37
CA ASP A 31 -9.43 -7.77 11.67
C ASP A 31 -9.30 -7.93 10.15
N ARG A 32 -10.08 -7.14 9.42
CA ARG A 32 -9.96 -7.00 7.96
C ARG A 32 -9.32 -5.65 7.64
N TYR A 33 -8.21 -5.68 6.92
CA TYR A 33 -7.52 -4.50 6.44
C TYR A 33 -8.03 -4.16 5.04
N THR A 34 -8.80 -3.07 4.93
CA THR A 34 -9.37 -2.62 3.66
C THR A 34 -9.18 -1.12 3.48
N PHE A 35 -9.25 -0.67 2.24
CA PHE A 35 -9.22 0.76 1.90
C PHE A 35 -10.55 1.48 2.19
N ALA A 36 -11.65 0.72 2.33
CA ALA A 36 -13.00 1.26 2.43
C ALA A 36 -13.50 1.47 3.87
N GLY A 37 -12.77 1.04 4.90
CA GLY A 37 -13.22 1.25 6.28
C GLY A 37 -12.28 0.78 7.38
N ALA A 38 -12.72 1.00 8.62
CA ALA A 38 -12.08 0.57 9.88
C ALA A 38 -10.69 1.19 10.15
N GLY A 39 -9.78 0.39 10.72
CA GLY A 39 -8.51 0.86 11.28
C GLY A 39 -7.50 1.32 10.22
N TYR A 40 -7.40 0.61 9.10
CA TYR A 40 -6.44 0.98 8.05
C TYR A 40 -6.81 2.30 7.38
N PHE A 41 -8.10 2.55 7.11
CA PHE A 41 -8.55 3.82 6.54
C PHE A 41 -8.14 5.04 7.39
N LYS A 42 -8.24 4.92 8.73
CA LYS A 42 -7.77 5.97 9.66
C LYS A 42 -6.26 6.18 9.55
N ARG A 43 -5.47 5.10 9.53
CA ARG A 43 -4.02 5.16 9.33
C ARG A 43 -3.65 5.81 8.00
N MET A 44 -4.29 5.39 6.91
CA MET A 44 -4.04 5.91 5.57
C MET A 44 -4.27 7.44 5.51
N LYS A 45 -5.32 7.93 6.16
CA LYS A 45 -5.54 9.39 6.31
C LYS A 45 -4.45 10.06 7.16
N ALA A 46 -4.08 9.47 8.30
CA ALA A 46 -3.06 10.02 9.18
C ALA A 46 -1.66 10.09 8.53
N LEU A 47 -1.35 9.16 7.63
CA LEU A 47 -0.10 9.13 6.86
C LEU A 47 -0.15 9.99 5.59
N GLY A 48 -1.27 10.67 5.31
CA GLY A 48 -1.44 11.42 4.07
C GLY A 48 -1.40 10.56 2.81
N LEU A 49 -1.74 9.27 2.93
CA LEU A 49 -1.80 8.31 1.81
C LEU A 49 -3.17 8.30 1.14
N TYR A 50 -4.21 8.82 1.81
CA TYR A 50 -5.55 8.94 1.24
C TYR A 50 -5.69 10.25 0.46
N THR A 51 -5.90 10.13 -0.84
CA THR A 51 -6.26 11.24 -1.73
C THR A 51 -7.16 10.73 -2.85
N LEU A 52 -7.95 11.61 -3.45
CA LEU A 52 -8.70 11.36 -4.67
C LEU A 52 -8.06 12.08 -5.88
N ASP A 53 -6.99 12.84 -5.67
CA ASP A 53 -6.26 13.48 -6.74
C ASP A 53 -5.40 12.45 -7.46
N ILE A 54 -5.75 12.18 -8.72
CA ILE A 54 -5.07 11.19 -9.56
C ILE A 54 -3.61 11.58 -9.79
N LYS A 55 -3.33 12.87 -9.96
CA LYS A 55 -1.98 13.36 -10.23
C LYS A 55 -1.06 13.15 -9.04
N ASP A 56 -1.56 13.41 -7.83
CA ASP A 56 -0.81 13.13 -6.59
C ASP A 56 -0.51 11.63 -6.43
N ILE A 57 -1.46 10.77 -6.83
CA ILE A 57 -1.28 9.31 -6.79
C ILE A 57 -0.19 8.89 -7.78
N GLU A 58 -0.27 9.36 -9.04
CA GLU A 58 0.73 9.07 -10.06
C GLU A 58 2.12 9.57 -9.65
N ASP A 59 2.24 10.82 -9.19
CA ASP A 59 3.51 11.41 -8.78
C ASP A 59 4.13 10.65 -7.61
N ARG A 60 3.32 10.15 -6.68
CA ARG A 60 3.80 9.31 -5.57
C ARG A 60 4.35 7.97 -6.05
N VAL A 61 3.68 7.33 -7.00
CA VAL A 61 4.12 6.05 -7.58
C VAL A 61 5.38 6.23 -8.44
N LYS A 62 5.43 7.29 -9.25
CA LYS A 62 6.61 7.66 -10.06
C LYS A 62 7.83 7.95 -9.20
N LYS A 63 7.67 8.64 -8.05
CA LYS A 63 8.76 8.92 -7.10
C LYS A 63 9.46 7.67 -6.56
N VAL A 64 8.81 6.51 -6.60
CA VAL A 64 9.40 5.23 -6.18
C VAL A 64 9.73 4.32 -7.37
N ASN A 65 9.68 4.84 -8.60
CA ASN A 65 9.96 4.11 -9.86
C ASN A 65 9.13 2.83 -10.01
N LEU A 66 7.89 2.85 -9.55
CA LEU A 66 6.95 1.72 -9.67
C LEU A 66 5.87 1.96 -10.73
N ASP A 67 5.91 3.09 -11.42
CA ASP A 67 5.06 3.33 -12.57
C ASP A 67 5.44 2.36 -13.69
N ASN A 68 4.43 1.74 -14.31
CA ASN A 68 4.60 0.80 -15.43
C ASN A 68 5.46 -0.44 -15.10
N ILE A 69 5.64 -0.79 -13.82
CA ILE A 69 6.50 -1.91 -13.39
C ILE A 69 6.04 -3.27 -13.93
N PHE A 70 4.79 -3.39 -14.37
CA PHE A 70 4.22 -4.61 -14.95
C PHE A 70 4.15 -4.59 -16.47
N ASP A 71 4.67 -3.55 -17.13
CA ASP A 71 4.70 -3.46 -18.60
C ASP A 71 5.80 -4.33 -19.21
N GLU A 72 6.70 -4.86 -18.38
CA GLU A 72 7.69 -5.83 -18.80
C GLU A 72 7.03 -7.17 -19.16
N LYS A 73 7.16 -7.57 -20.43
CA LYS A 73 6.72 -8.89 -20.88
C LYS A 73 7.61 -9.95 -20.25
N LEU A 74 6.99 -10.87 -19.51
CA LEU A 74 7.64 -12.12 -19.09
C LEU A 74 7.82 -12.99 -20.34
N CYS A 75 9.06 -13.01 -20.85
CA CYS A 75 9.49 -13.89 -21.94
C CYS A 75 9.56 -15.35 -21.49
#